data_AF-A0A239P3M8-F1
#
_entry.id   AF-A0A239P3M8-F1
#
_cell.length_a   1.000
_cell.length_b   1.000
_cell.length_c   1.000
_cell.angle_alpha   90.00
_cell.angle_beta   90.00
_cell.angle_gamma   90.00
#
_symmetry.space_group_name_H-M   'P 1'
#
loop_
_entity.id
_entity.type
_entity.pdbx_description
1 polymer ?
#
loop_
_entity_poly.entity_id
_entity_poly.type
_entity_poly.pdbx_seq_one_letter_code
_entity_poly.pdbx_strand_id
1 'polypeptide(L)'
;MNLGDAKRKYREVLAAARLAASDDGLPEAAASDAERRLDAVHKDAMRSIDQYTTRRFLSINERTGLVTKLEQLHRQAQADLRLLAAGRRRHTRSTREQGSVAGGDGSDG
;
A
#
# COMPACT_ATOMS: atom_id res chain seq x y z
N MET A 1 -1.24 -1.76 21.57
CA MET A 1 -0.64 -1.03 20.43
C MET A 1 -1.36 0.30 20.26
N ASN A 2 -0.67 1.43 20.31
CA ASN A 2 -1.32 2.74 20.14
C ASN A 2 -1.31 3.21 18.66
N LEU A 3 -1.96 4.34 18.36
CA LEU A 3 -1.98 4.93 17.00
C LEU A 3 -0.58 5.27 16.47
N GLY A 4 0.33 5.71 17.33
CA GLY A 4 1.72 6.01 16.97
C GLY A 4 2.49 4.76 16.55
N ASP A 5 2.28 3.64 17.25
CA ASP A 5 2.83 2.33 16.90
C ASP A 5 2.28 1.83 15.57
N ALA A 6 0.96 1.93 15.37
CA ALA A 6 0.33 1.55 14.10
C ALA A 6 0.92 2.35 12.93
N LYS A 7 1.07 3.68 13.10
CA LYS A 7 1.72 4.55 12.11
C LYS A 7 3.17 4.17 11.82
N ARG A 8 3.94 3.71 12.81
CA ARG A 8 5.30 3.19 12.59
C ARG A 8 5.27 1.87 11.81
N LYS A 9 4.49 0.90 12.25
CA LYS A 9 4.36 -0.40 11.58
C LYS A 9 3.86 -0.28 10.14
N TYR A 10 2.91 0.60 9.86
CA TYR A 10 2.48 0.88 8.49
C TYR A 10 3.63 1.40 7.62
N ARG A 11 4.43 2.34 8.15
CA ARG A 11 5.61 2.85 7.43
C ARG A 11 6.66 1.76 7.20
N GLU A 12 6.87 0.87 8.16
CA GLU A 12 7.79 -0.27 8.04
C GLU A 12 7.34 -1.25 6.95
N VAL A 13 6.04 -1.61 6.91
CA VAL A 13 5.49 -2.48 5.85
C VAL A 13 5.65 -1.83 4.47
N LEU A 14 5.33 -0.54 4.35
CA LEU A 14 5.48 0.18 3.08
C LEU A 14 6.95 0.35 2.67
N ALA A 15 7.87 0.55 3.62
CA ALA A 15 9.30 0.61 3.32
C ALA A 15 9.82 -0.74 2.81
N ALA A 16 9.43 -1.84 3.44
CA ALA A 16 9.76 -3.19 2.97
C ALA A 16 9.20 -3.45 1.56
N ALA A 17 7.94 -3.05 1.30
CA ALA A 17 7.34 -3.16 -0.03
C ALA A 17 8.09 -2.29 -1.07
N ARG A 18 8.50 -1.08 -0.72
CA ARG A 18 9.28 -0.21 -1.62
C ARG A 18 10.63 -0.83 -1.97
N LEU A 19 11.32 -1.42 -1.00
CA LEU A 19 12.57 -2.13 -1.24
C LEU A 19 12.37 -3.35 -2.14
N ALA A 20 11.25 -4.06 -1.99
CA ALA A 20 10.91 -5.20 -2.86
C ALA A 20 10.45 -4.81 -4.27
N ALA A 21 10.09 -3.55 -4.49
CA ALA A 21 9.57 -3.05 -5.77
C ALA A 21 10.65 -2.55 -6.75
N SER A 22 11.94 -2.66 -6.39
CA SER A 22 13.07 -2.15 -7.17
C SER A 22 13.11 -2.72 -8.59
N ASP A 23 13.32 -1.84 -9.60
CA ASP A 23 13.36 -1.98 -11.08
C ASP A 23 12.13 -2.66 -11.74
N ASP A 24 11.66 -3.70 -11.06
CA ASP A 24 10.58 -4.64 -11.21
C ASP A 24 9.12 -4.15 -11.27
N GLY A 25 8.85 -3.04 -10.55
CA GLY A 25 7.57 -2.90 -9.85
C GLY A 25 7.42 -3.91 -8.70
N LEU A 26 6.40 -3.75 -7.85
CA LEU A 26 6.18 -4.68 -6.72
C LEU A 26 5.58 -6.00 -7.23
N PRO A 27 6.24 -7.16 -7.00
CA PRO A 27 5.66 -8.46 -7.34
C PRO A 27 4.31 -8.68 -6.66
N GLU A 28 3.35 -9.33 -7.33
CA GLU A 28 1.99 -9.55 -6.82
C GLU A 28 2.00 -10.28 -5.47
N ALA A 29 2.84 -11.30 -5.32
CA ALA A 29 2.99 -12.01 -4.05
C ALA A 29 3.48 -11.10 -2.91
N ALA A 30 4.40 -10.16 -3.20
CA ALA A 30 4.90 -9.19 -2.22
C ALA A 30 3.85 -8.12 -1.89
N ALA A 31 3.05 -7.70 -2.88
CA ALA A 31 1.92 -6.79 -2.67
C ALA A 31 0.84 -7.42 -1.80
N SER A 32 0.45 -8.67 -2.08
CA SER A 32 -0.51 -9.43 -1.30
C SER A 32 -0.01 -9.66 0.14
N ASP A 33 1.27 -9.97 0.31
CA ASP A 33 1.86 -10.09 1.64
C ASP A 33 1.84 -8.77 2.42
N ALA A 34 2.24 -7.67 1.78
CA ALA A 34 2.18 -6.36 2.37
C ALA A 34 0.74 -6.00 2.79
N GLU A 35 -0.26 -6.26 1.95
CA GLU A 35 -1.67 -6.03 2.26
C GLU A 35 -2.12 -6.81 3.50
N ARG A 36 -1.82 -8.12 3.58
CA ARG A 36 -2.12 -8.95 4.77
C ARG A 36 -1.47 -8.39 6.04
N ARG A 37 -0.24 -7.87 5.94
CA ARG A 37 0.47 -7.25 7.07
C ARG A 37 -0.16 -5.92 7.48
N LEU A 38 -0.61 -5.08 6.53
CA LEU A 38 -1.36 -3.86 6.84
C LEU A 38 -2.66 -4.19 7.58
N ASP A 39 -3.39 -5.22 7.13
CA ASP A 39 -4.63 -5.67 7.77
C ASP A 39 -4.40 -6.21 9.19
N ALA A 40 -3.31 -6.96 9.41
CA ALA A 40 -2.94 -7.44 10.73
C ALA A 40 -2.65 -6.27 11.69
N VAL A 41 -1.86 -5.29 11.25
CA VAL A 41 -1.59 -4.06 12.04
C VAL A 41 -2.88 -3.33 12.36
N HIS A 42 -3.82 -3.24 11.41
CA HIS A 42 -5.11 -2.60 11.61
C HIS A 42 -5.94 -3.31 12.69
N LYS A 43 -6.08 -4.64 12.59
CA LYS A 43 -6.84 -5.46 13.55
C LYS A 43 -6.25 -5.38 14.96
N ASP A 44 -4.92 -5.40 15.07
CA ASP A 44 -4.23 -5.28 16.36
C ASP A 44 -4.45 -3.90 16.99
N ALA A 45 -4.37 -2.84 16.19
CA ALA A 45 -4.61 -1.47 16.64
C ALA A 45 -6.09 -1.28 17.06
N MET A 46 -7.03 -1.82 16.30
CA MET A 46 -8.47 -1.78 16.64
C MET A 46 -8.74 -2.47 17.97
N ARG A 47 -8.24 -3.70 18.14
CA ARG A 47 -8.35 -4.44 19.40
C ARG A 47 -7.76 -3.67 20.57
N SER A 48 -6.64 -2.98 20.37
CA SER A 48 -6.04 -2.17 21.41
C SER A 48 -6.84 -0.92 21.74
N ILE A 49 -7.49 -0.29 20.75
CA ILE A 49 -8.42 0.83 20.99
C ILE A 49 -9.59 0.33 21.81
N ASP A 50 -10.22 -0.79 21.42
CA ASP A 50 -11.36 -1.36 22.14
C ASP A 50 -10.99 -1.71 23.59
N GLN A 51 -9.86 -2.38 23.81
CA GLN A 51 -9.37 -2.67 25.16
C GLN A 51 -9.11 -1.41 25.99
N TYR A 52 -8.52 -0.39 25.37
CA TYR A 52 -8.25 0.87 26.04
C TYR A 52 -9.55 1.61 26.41
N THR A 53 -10.53 1.64 25.50
CA THR A 53 -11.82 2.27 25.74
C THR A 53 -12.61 1.58 26.84
N THR A 54 -12.61 0.24 26.88
CA THR A 54 -13.27 -0.54 27.94
C THR A 54 -12.61 -0.33 29.30
N ARG A 55 -11.27 -0.27 29.36
CA ARG A 55 -10.54 -0.13 30.64
C ARG A 55 -10.57 1.30 31.20
N ARG A 56 -10.65 2.31 30.35
CA ARG A 56 -10.57 3.74 30.75
C ARG A 56 -11.91 4.46 30.73
N PHE A 57 -13.01 3.78 30.42
CA PHE A 57 -14.33 4.39 30.26
C PHE A 57 -14.29 5.63 29.35
N LEU A 58 -13.53 5.55 28.24
CA LEU A 58 -13.48 6.64 27.29
C LEU A 58 -14.88 6.96 26.77
N SER A 59 -15.11 8.24 26.49
CA SER A 59 -16.36 8.64 25.85
C SER A 59 -16.48 8.01 24.46
N ILE A 60 -17.72 7.78 24.02
CA ILE A 60 -18.01 7.28 22.66
C ILE A 60 -17.36 8.19 21.59
N ASN A 61 -17.28 9.49 21.84
CA ASN A 61 -16.67 10.47 20.94
C ASN A 61 -15.15 10.25 20.80
N GLU A 62 -14.44 10.01 21.90
CA GLU A 62 -13.00 9.74 21.88
C GLU A 62 -12.69 8.43 21.17
N ARG A 63 -13.46 7.37 21.46
CA ARG A 63 -13.33 6.09 20.75
C ARG A 63 -13.51 6.30 19.24
N THR A 64 -14.61 6.94 18.84
CA THR A 64 -14.92 7.19 17.44
C THR A 64 -13.79 7.98 16.76
N GLY A 65 -13.27 9.02 17.41
CA GLY A 65 -12.15 9.79 16.88
C GLY A 65 -10.86 8.98 16.67
N LEU A 66 -10.54 8.03 17.57
CA LEU A 66 -9.39 7.14 17.41
C LEU A 66 -9.59 6.14 16.28
N VAL A 67 -10.79 5.54 16.19
CA VAL A 67 -11.17 4.60 15.13
C VAL A 67 -11.08 5.26 13.76
N THR A 68 -11.70 6.43 13.58
CA THR A 68 -11.67 7.16 12.30
C THR A 68 -10.24 7.49 11.86
N LYS A 69 -9.37 7.91 12.78
CA LYS A 69 -7.95 8.18 12.47
C LYS A 69 -7.23 6.91 12.04
N LEU A 70 -7.49 5.78 12.69
CA LEU A 70 -6.91 4.49 12.33
C LEU A 70 -7.38 4.03 10.93
N GLU A 71 -8.66 4.18 10.63
CA GLU A 71 -9.22 3.87 9.30
C GLU A 71 -8.64 4.76 8.19
N GLN A 72 -8.46 6.06 8.46
CA GLN A 72 -7.79 6.98 7.53
C GLN A 72 -6.35 6.54 7.26
N LEU A 73 -5.59 6.21 8.31
CA LEU A 73 -4.22 5.69 8.19
C LEU A 73 -4.16 4.41 7.36
N HIS A 74 -5.08 3.49 7.61
CA HIS A 74 -5.12 2.22 6.90
C HIS A 74 -5.46 2.39 5.42
N ARG A 75 -6.48 3.19 5.10
CA ARG A 75 -6.84 3.52 3.72
C ARG A 75 -5.70 4.20 2.96
N GLN A 76 -5.00 5.13 3.60
CA GLN A 76 -3.83 5.78 3.00
C GLN A 76 -2.73 4.77 2.69
N ALA A 77 -2.41 3.89 3.65
CA ALA A 77 -1.37 2.88 3.44
C ALA A 77 -1.73 1.89 2.31
N GLN A 78 -3.00 1.48 2.21
CA GLN A 78 -3.47 0.66 1.08
C GLN A 78 -3.38 1.39 -0.26
N ALA A 79 -3.73 2.68 -0.31
CA ALA A 79 -3.59 3.48 -1.51
C ALA A 79 -2.13 3.60 -1.96
N ASP A 80 -1.21 3.87 -1.01
CA ASP A 80 0.23 3.92 -1.28
C ASP A 80 0.75 2.59 -1.83
N LEU A 81 0.32 1.46 -1.24
CA LEU A 81 0.68 0.12 -1.71
C LEU A 81 0.18 -0.14 -3.14
N ARG A 82 -1.06 0.28 -3.46
CA ARG A 82 -1.62 0.17 -4.82
C ARG A 82 -0.83 1.01 -5.82
N LEU A 83 -0.40 2.21 -5.44
CA LEU A 83 0.44 3.06 -6.29
C LEU A 83 1.80 2.41 -6.56
N LEU A 84 2.43 1.81 -5.55
CA LEU A 84 3.68 1.05 -5.70
C LEU A 84 3.52 -0.14 -6.66
N ALA A 85 2.45 -0.91 -6.51
CA ALA A 85 2.14 -2.03 -7.39
C ALA A 85 1.75 -1.59 -8.82
N ALA A 86 1.27 -0.37 -9.01
CA ALA A 86 0.87 0.17 -10.32
C ALA A 86 2.02 0.82 -11.10
N GLY A 87 3.16 1.11 -10.46
CA GLY A 87 4.27 1.92 -11.00
C GLY A 87 4.80 1.53 -12.39
N ARG A 88 4.67 0.26 -12.82
CA ARG A 88 5.15 -0.19 -14.15
C ARG A 88 4.09 -0.35 -15.25
N ARG A 89 2.79 -0.50 -14.92
CA ARG A 89 1.73 -0.73 -15.93
C ARG A 89 1.58 0.42 -16.93
N ARG A 90 2.07 1.62 -16.58
CA ARG A 90 2.07 2.79 -17.47
C ARG A 90 3.24 2.81 -18.47
N HIS A 91 4.40 2.23 -18.12
CA HIS A 91 5.60 2.32 -18.96
C HIS A 91 5.68 1.21 -20.02
N THR A 92 5.20 0.00 -19.74
CA THR A 92 5.25 -1.13 -20.70
C THR A 92 4.18 -1.05 -21.79
N ARG A 93 3.14 -0.20 -21.63
CA ARG A 93 2.18 0.11 -22.71
C ARG A 93 2.75 1.14 -23.69
N SER A 94 3.62 2.05 -23.23
CA SER A 94 4.19 3.11 -24.07
C SER A 94 5.26 2.64 -25.05
N THR A 95 5.92 1.50 -24.80
CA THR A 95 6.98 0.98 -25.67
C THR A 95 6.48 0.05 -26.78
N ARG A 96 5.27 -0.54 -26.64
CA ARG A 96 4.68 -1.37 -27.70
C ARG A 96 4.13 -0.54 -28.87
N GLU A 97 3.72 0.70 -28.62
CA GLU A 97 3.21 1.60 -29.69
C GLU A 97 4.33 2.37 -30.42
N GLN A 98 5.54 2.46 -29.85
CA GLN A 98 6.67 3.17 -30.47
C GLN A 98 7.62 2.29 -31.31
N GLY A 99 7.45 0.96 -31.25
CA GLY A 99 8.34 0.01 -31.95
C GLY A 99 7.90 -0.43 -33.35
N SER A 100 6.78 0.06 -33.90
CA SER A 100 6.26 -0.34 -35.22
C SER A 100 6.63 0.64 -36.36
N VAL A 101 7.82 1.24 -36.29
CA VAL A 101 8.33 2.11 -37.37
C VAL A 101 9.80 1.77 -37.67
N ALA A 102 10.08 0.53 -38.08
CA ALA A 102 11.37 0.17 -38.64
C ALA A 102 11.20 -0.99 -39.63
N GLY A 103 11.54 -0.75 -40.90
CA GLY A 103 11.78 -1.82 -41.88
C GLY A 103 10.92 -1.78 -43.14
N GLY A 104 10.85 -0.64 -43.83
CA GLY A 104 10.47 -0.58 -45.24
C GLY A 104 11.63 -0.06 -46.05
N ASP A 105 12.70 -0.87 -46.18
CA ASP A 105 13.83 -0.59 -47.05
C ASP A 105 13.71 -1.45 -48.31
N GLY A 106 13.91 -0.81 -49.47
CA GLY A 106 13.46 -1.30 -50.76
C GLY A 106 14.37 -2.32 -51.42
N SER A 107 13.96 -2.75 -52.63
CA SER A 107 14.78 -2.91 -53.84
C SER A 107 13.99 -3.71 -54.88
N ASP A 108 13.42 -3.03 -55.89
CA ASP A 108 13.11 -3.63 -57.19
C ASP A 108 14.24 -3.22 -58.14
N GLY A 109 14.98 -4.21 -58.63
CA GLY A 109 16.08 -4.09 -59.60
C GLY A 109 16.27 -5.39 -60.34
#